data_AF-A0A9P1DID4-F1
#
_entry.id   AF-A0A9P1DID4-F1
#
_cell.length_a   1.000
_cell.length_b   1.000
_cell.length_c   1.000
_cell.angle_alpha   90.00
_cell.angle_beta   90.00
_cell.angle_gamma   90.00
#
_symmetry.space_group_name_H-M   'P 1'
#
loop_
_entity.id
_entity.type
_entity.pdbx_description
1 polymer ?
#
loop_
_entity_poly.entity_id
_entity_poly.type
_entity_poly.pdbx_seq_one_letter_code
_entity_poly.pdbx_strand_id
1 'polypeptide(L)'
;MSFCNVHGCDDTEERPLLPTEMSDSDSRASEDSGIVARCCDFTKRRSSLISPIEVAEIARVSERIPPCYDYDGEAIDYFSQEVGPSIPLLWMLNVAMLLHVAFFFLITWCFRRCHQSSAYPSKPIWAWAVAIWLLPLRLVAEHFALNCALPPYVRDMLKYESYETALELKMFDISGFSVPSTYWVCYCLILTALDFADVITDVAYAGSMSFGGVDLCSHGNTSALWIHWWHHSAFHFLGIPCISLDTLSLLALILSLFQTVIPLATMLRKGFPDKPVKYERGDDGHAHSCITGGELYNDDVFFALGEAAGLESLKQMAFKVKVCNIERLVNMKKEWRIMGYAEPLSKHFAERFFLSYLLENGIQLNLQSWVLVINKVQAPSMPMMPILSVALSFFMIVLKLLEVRKFISIWHHIEEIASGASVPEEERSKFEAKLLLFRRRGVAVVSATILLFLALCGACVTLSGIGRCPGEIHTWHGCLHIKVDIPANSS
;
A
#
# COMPACT_ATOMS: atom_id res chain seq x y z
N MET A 1 -67.30 32.39 -6.37
CA MET A 1 -67.85 33.63 -6.94
C MET A 1 -66.68 34.41 -7.51
N SER A 2 -66.61 34.88 -8.75
CA SER A 2 -67.58 35.06 -9.82
C SER A 2 -66.90 36.01 -10.79
N PHE A 3 -66.76 35.61 -12.06
CA PHE A 3 -66.73 36.47 -13.25
C PHE A 3 -65.49 37.36 -13.50
N CYS A 4 -64.76 37.24 -14.62
CA CYS A 4 -65.12 37.44 -16.04
C CYS A 4 -65.71 38.83 -16.37
N ASN A 5 -64.98 39.65 -17.13
CA ASN A 5 -65.41 40.27 -18.40
C ASN A 5 -64.30 41.20 -18.92
N VAL A 6 -63.74 41.03 -20.12
CA VAL A 6 -64.29 41.10 -21.50
C VAL A 6 -64.22 42.53 -22.07
N HIS A 7 -63.52 42.62 -23.23
CA HIS A 7 -63.56 43.57 -24.36
C HIS A 7 -62.17 44.11 -24.71
N GLY A 8 -61.68 44.06 -25.95
CA GLY A 8 -62.28 43.69 -27.24
C GLY A 8 -61.79 44.62 -28.36
N CYS A 9 -61.56 44.02 -29.55
CA CYS A 9 -61.34 44.58 -30.90
C CYS A 9 -59.91 45.04 -31.26
N ASP A 10 -59.17 44.36 -32.15
CA ASP A 10 -59.34 44.13 -33.62
C ASP A 10 -59.15 45.42 -34.43
N ASP A 11 -58.51 45.48 -35.60
CA ASP A 11 -57.60 44.64 -36.38
C ASP A 11 -57.29 45.47 -37.65
N THR A 12 -56.11 45.33 -38.25
CA THR A 12 -55.70 45.59 -39.67
C THR A 12 -54.19 45.83 -39.69
N GLU A 13 -53.36 45.23 -40.54
CA GLU A 13 -53.54 44.39 -41.72
C GLU A 13 -52.18 43.69 -41.98
N GLU A 14 -52.23 42.41 -42.33
CA GLU A 14 -51.36 41.63 -43.23
C GLU A 14 -49.82 41.75 -43.20
N ARG A 15 -48.98 40.70 -43.30
CA ARG A 15 -48.99 39.22 -43.23
C ARG A 15 -47.57 38.78 -43.70
N PRO A 16 -47.17 37.50 -43.62
CA PRO A 16 -46.22 37.06 -42.60
C PRO A 16 -45.02 36.30 -43.18
N LEU A 17 -44.17 35.76 -42.30
CA LEU A 17 -43.63 34.39 -42.33
C LEU A 17 -42.75 34.28 -41.07
N LEU A 18 -43.36 33.97 -39.91
CA LEU A 18 -43.53 32.61 -39.34
C LEU A 18 -42.21 31.97 -38.85
N PRO A 19 -42.18 31.29 -37.68
CA PRO A 19 -43.15 31.30 -36.58
C PRO A 19 -42.53 31.47 -35.17
N THR A 20 -43.41 31.93 -34.26
CA THR A 20 -43.53 31.58 -32.81
C THR A 20 -42.33 31.84 -31.91
N GLU A 21 -42.37 32.96 -31.17
CA GLU A 21 -42.92 33.12 -29.79
C GLU A 21 -41.81 32.95 -28.73
N MET A 22 -41.36 34.06 -28.14
CA MET A 22 -41.90 34.71 -26.92
C MET A 22 -41.58 33.86 -25.68
N SER A 23 -40.48 34.18 -25.00
CA SER A 23 -40.43 35.14 -23.89
C SER A 23 -41.14 34.62 -22.64
N ASP A 24 -40.27 34.21 -21.71
CA ASP A 24 -40.37 34.45 -20.28
C ASP A 24 -41.43 33.68 -19.50
N SER A 25 -41.10 32.42 -19.23
CA SER A 25 -40.95 31.98 -17.84
C SER A 25 -39.84 30.95 -17.74
N ASP A 26 -39.10 30.99 -16.64
CA ASP A 26 -38.07 30.04 -16.21
C ASP A 26 -36.73 30.01 -16.97
N SER A 27 -35.75 30.76 -16.46
CA SER A 27 -34.34 30.31 -16.51
C SER A 27 -33.49 30.90 -15.37
N ARG A 28 -33.82 30.55 -14.13
CA ARG A 28 -32.83 30.49 -13.03
C ARG A 28 -31.94 29.22 -13.14
N ALA A 29 -31.64 28.79 -14.37
CA ALA A 29 -30.98 27.53 -14.68
C ALA A 29 -29.73 27.69 -15.58
N SER A 30 -29.26 28.92 -15.84
CA SER A 30 -28.09 29.13 -16.72
C SER A 30 -26.85 29.70 -16.04
N GLU A 31 -26.85 29.93 -14.72
CA GLU A 31 -25.62 30.31 -13.98
C GLU A 31 -24.96 29.12 -13.25
N ASP A 32 -25.72 28.08 -12.87
CA ASP A 32 -25.16 26.88 -12.22
C ASP A 32 -24.49 25.88 -13.18
N SER A 33 -24.88 25.90 -14.47
CA SER A 33 -24.22 25.06 -15.48
C SER A 33 -22.84 25.59 -15.89
N GLY A 34 -22.55 26.87 -15.66
CA GLY A 34 -21.25 27.48 -15.93
C GLY A 34 -20.16 27.18 -14.88
N ILE A 35 -20.56 26.83 -13.66
CA ILE A 35 -19.65 26.47 -12.56
C ILE A 35 -19.32 24.97 -12.61
N VAL A 36 -20.31 24.13 -12.93
CA VAL A 36 -20.10 22.69 -13.13
C VAL A 36 -19.27 22.41 -14.40
N ALA A 37 -19.46 23.19 -15.47
CA ALA A 37 -18.64 23.08 -16.68
C ALA A 37 -17.18 23.51 -16.47
N ARG A 38 -16.90 24.44 -15.53
CA ARG A 38 -15.51 24.83 -15.19
C ARG A 38 -14.77 23.78 -14.36
N CYS A 39 -15.47 22.93 -13.62
CA CYS A 39 -14.84 21.79 -12.93
C CYS A 39 -14.40 20.69 -13.90
N CYS A 40 -15.08 20.55 -15.05
CA CYS A 40 -14.76 19.57 -16.08
C CYS A 40 -13.60 19.99 -17.02
N ASP A 41 -13.15 21.24 -16.98
CA ASP A 41 -12.10 21.75 -17.87
C ASP A 41 -10.67 21.57 -17.31
N PHE A 42 -10.53 21.19 -16.03
CA PHE A 42 -9.22 20.94 -15.41
C PHE A 42 -8.58 19.62 -15.84
N THR A 43 -9.38 18.62 -16.27
CA THR A 43 -8.85 17.35 -16.82
C THR A 43 -8.36 17.49 -18.26
N LYS A 44 -8.67 18.61 -18.95
CA LYS A 44 -8.30 18.84 -20.35
C LYS A 44 -7.03 19.67 -20.54
N ARG A 45 -6.43 20.22 -19.47
CA ARG A 45 -5.15 20.96 -19.53
C ARG A 45 -4.04 20.35 -18.68
N ARG A 46 -3.06 19.80 -19.43
CA ARG A 46 -1.62 19.66 -19.16
C ARG A 46 -1.09 18.47 -18.36
N SER A 47 -0.36 17.67 -19.12
CA SER A 47 0.66 16.69 -18.79
C SER A 47 1.99 17.31 -18.29
N SER A 48 1.95 18.17 -17.26
CA SER A 48 3.17 18.67 -16.63
C SER A 48 3.14 18.45 -15.13
N LEU A 49 4.28 18.00 -14.58
CA LEU A 49 4.54 17.91 -13.14
C LEU A 49 3.95 19.13 -12.42
N ILE A 50 3.03 18.87 -11.49
CA ILE A 50 2.28 19.90 -10.78
C ILE A 50 3.28 20.82 -10.07
N SER A 51 3.36 22.08 -10.51
CA SER A 51 4.29 23.04 -9.92
C SER A 51 3.75 23.54 -8.56
N PRO A 52 4.60 24.07 -7.66
CA PRO A 52 4.14 24.72 -6.43
C PRO A 52 3.10 25.83 -6.66
N ILE A 53 3.09 26.43 -7.86
CA ILE A 53 2.13 27.44 -8.29
C ILE A 53 0.75 26.82 -8.54
N GLU A 54 0.68 25.60 -9.07
CA GLU A 54 -0.59 24.89 -9.30
C GLU A 54 -1.19 24.35 -7.99
N VAL A 55 -0.37 24.02 -6.98
CA VAL A 55 -0.87 23.73 -5.61
C VAL A 55 -1.47 24.99 -4.98
N ALA A 56 -0.84 26.15 -5.17
CA ALA A 56 -1.39 27.44 -4.73
C ALA A 56 -2.65 27.85 -5.51
N GLU A 57 -2.77 27.46 -6.78
CA GLU A 57 -3.96 27.70 -7.59
C GLU A 57 -5.10 26.74 -7.22
N ILE A 58 -4.81 25.48 -6.92
CA ILE A 58 -5.75 24.51 -6.32
C ILE A 58 -6.22 25.01 -4.95
N ALA A 59 -5.32 25.58 -4.12
CA ALA A 59 -5.69 26.20 -2.84
C ALA A 59 -6.63 27.40 -3.03
N ARG A 60 -6.33 28.31 -3.97
CA ARG A 60 -7.21 29.46 -4.30
C ARG A 60 -8.56 29.07 -4.89
N VAL A 61 -8.63 27.95 -5.63
CA VAL A 61 -9.88 27.41 -6.16
C VAL A 61 -10.66 26.70 -5.05
N SER A 62 -9.97 26.00 -4.14
CA SER A 62 -10.55 25.38 -2.95
C SER A 62 -11.18 26.40 -2.00
N GLU A 63 -10.58 27.58 -1.83
CA GLU A 63 -11.13 28.70 -1.04
C GLU A 63 -12.46 29.24 -1.59
N ARG A 64 -12.79 28.99 -2.88
CA ARG A 64 -14.04 29.44 -3.51
C ARG A 64 -15.16 28.39 -3.49
N ILE A 65 -14.88 27.18 -3.02
CA ILE A 65 -15.89 26.13 -2.87
C ILE A 65 -16.41 26.25 -1.43
N PRO A 66 -17.68 26.66 -1.21
CA PRO A 66 -18.22 26.68 0.13
C PRO A 66 -18.15 25.25 0.70
N PRO A 67 -17.76 25.06 1.97
CA PRO A 67 -17.85 23.76 2.60
C PRO A 67 -19.31 23.32 2.56
N CYS A 68 -19.60 22.25 1.80
CA CYS A 68 -20.92 21.61 1.88
C CYS A 68 -20.92 20.84 3.21
N TYR A 69 -21.40 21.49 4.25
CA TYR A 69 -21.84 20.81 5.45
C TYR A 69 -23.16 20.15 5.13
N ASP A 70 -23.24 18.82 5.30
CA ASP A 70 -24.56 18.22 5.49
C ASP A 70 -25.08 18.64 6.87
N TYR A 71 -26.40 18.81 6.97
CA TYR A 71 -27.10 19.47 8.08
C TYR A 71 -26.94 18.81 9.45
N ASP A 72 -26.23 17.68 9.56
CA ASP A 72 -26.02 16.91 10.79
C ASP A 72 -24.58 16.91 11.32
N GLY A 73 -23.66 17.67 10.70
CA GLY A 73 -22.27 17.75 11.18
C GLY A 73 -21.51 16.42 11.06
N GLU A 74 -21.94 15.55 10.16
CA GLU A 74 -21.11 14.50 9.58
C GLU A 74 -20.16 15.16 8.58
N ALA A 75 -18.86 15.00 8.81
CA ALA A 75 -17.88 15.42 7.83
C ALA A 75 -18.05 14.50 6.62
N ILE A 76 -18.67 15.01 5.56
CA ILE A 76 -18.67 14.34 4.26
C ILE A 76 -17.22 13.98 3.94
N ASP A 77 -16.94 12.69 3.75
CA ASP A 77 -15.61 12.23 3.37
C ASP A 77 -15.42 12.47 1.87
N TYR A 78 -15.10 13.72 1.54
CA TYR A 78 -14.92 14.18 0.16
C TYR A 78 -13.88 13.35 -0.58
N PHE A 79 -12.84 12.88 0.12
CA PHE A 79 -11.87 11.98 -0.45
C PHE A 79 -12.54 10.70 -0.96
N SER A 80 -13.36 10.06 -0.12
CA SER A 80 -14.11 8.85 -0.47
C SER A 80 -15.02 9.04 -1.70
N GLN A 81 -15.70 10.18 -1.81
CA GLN A 81 -16.58 10.50 -2.94
C GLN A 81 -15.84 10.76 -4.27
N GLU A 82 -14.59 11.23 -4.20
CA GLU A 82 -13.81 11.65 -5.36
C GLU A 82 -13.00 10.49 -5.96
N VAL A 83 -12.57 9.52 -5.14
CA VAL A 83 -11.71 8.40 -5.59
C VAL A 83 -12.47 7.17 -6.08
N GLY A 84 -13.78 7.08 -5.81
CA GLY A 84 -14.65 5.97 -6.23
C GLY A 84 -14.48 5.52 -7.69
N PRO A 85 -14.50 6.43 -8.69
CA PRO A 85 -14.35 6.07 -10.10
C PRO A 85 -13.03 5.38 -10.46
N SER A 86 -11.98 5.56 -9.65
CA SER A 86 -10.64 5.04 -9.90
C SER A 86 -10.42 3.63 -9.35
N ILE A 87 -11.32 3.14 -8.49
CA ILE A 87 -11.21 1.81 -7.83
C ILE A 87 -11.15 0.66 -8.86
N PRO A 88 -12.01 0.58 -9.89
CA PRO A 88 -11.97 -0.52 -10.84
C PRO A 88 -10.65 -0.64 -11.60
N LEU A 89 -10.05 0.50 -11.98
CA LEU A 89 -8.76 0.51 -12.67
C LEU A 89 -7.64 0.00 -11.76
N LEU A 90 -7.65 0.44 -10.49
CA LEU A 90 -6.65 0.03 -9.50
C LEU A 90 -6.76 -1.47 -9.18
N TRP A 91 -7.98 -2.00 -9.15
CA TRP A 91 -8.22 -3.44 -9.03
C TRP A 91 -7.65 -4.22 -10.24
N MET A 92 -7.93 -3.77 -11.46
CA MET A 92 -7.40 -4.39 -12.68
C MET A 92 -5.87 -4.37 -12.74
N LEU A 93 -5.25 -3.28 -12.29
CA LEU A 93 -3.80 -3.17 -12.18
C LEU A 93 -3.23 -4.21 -11.21
N ASN A 94 -3.82 -4.37 -10.03
CA ASN A 94 -3.39 -5.37 -9.05
C ASN A 94 -3.46 -6.79 -9.61
N VAL A 95 -4.55 -7.12 -10.32
CA VAL A 95 -4.69 -8.42 -11.00
C VAL A 95 -3.62 -8.60 -12.07
N ALA A 96 -3.37 -7.58 -12.89
CA ALA A 96 -2.32 -7.62 -13.89
C ALA A 96 -0.94 -7.84 -13.24
N MET A 97 -0.61 -7.12 -12.16
CA MET A 97 0.64 -7.30 -11.42
C MET A 97 0.78 -8.72 -10.86
N LEU A 98 -0.28 -9.28 -10.27
CA LEU A 98 -0.28 -10.65 -9.74
C LEU A 98 0.00 -11.68 -10.85
N LEU A 99 -0.66 -11.56 -12.01
CA LEU A 99 -0.44 -12.44 -13.15
C LEU A 99 1.00 -12.36 -13.67
N HIS A 100 1.58 -11.16 -13.70
CA HIS A 100 2.97 -10.97 -14.13
C HIS A 100 3.98 -11.52 -13.13
N VAL A 101 3.74 -11.36 -11.82
CA VAL A 101 4.55 -11.98 -10.77
C VAL A 101 4.55 -13.51 -10.94
N ALA A 102 3.38 -14.11 -11.16
CA ALA A 102 3.26 -15.55 -11.43
C ALA A 102 3.98 -15.96 -12.73
N PHE A 103 3.85 -15.17 -13.80
CA PHE A 103 4.54 -15.42 -15.06
C PHE A 103 6.06 -15.31 -14.93
N PHE A 104 6.55 -14.31 -14.19
CA PHE A 104 7.98 -14.13 -13.94
C PHE A 104 8.55 -15.25 -13.05
N PHE A 105 7.79 -15.70 -12.04
CA PHE A 105 8.11 -16.92 -11.29
C PHE A 105 8.26 -18.12 -12.23
N LEU A 106 7.30 -18.35 -13.12
CA LEU A 106 7.36 -19.47 -14.08
C LEU A 106 8.56 -19.37 -15.03
N ILE A 107 8.88 -18.19 -15.54
CA ILE A 107 10.07 -17.99 -16.39
C ILE A 107 11.34 -18.32 -15.61
N THR A 108 11.48 -17.78 -14.40
CA THR A 108 12.69 -18.00 -13.59
C THR A 108 12.84 -19.46 -13.17
N TRP A 109 11.73 -20.15 -12.94
CA TRP A 109 11.70 -21.59 -12.66
C TRP A 109 12.04 -22.44 -13.89
N CYS A 110 11.44 -22.17 -15.05
CA CYS A 110 11.62 -22.99 -16.26
C CYS A 110 12.99 -22.82 -16.92
N PHE A 111 13.56 -21.61 -16.88
CA PHE A 111 14.81 -21.28 -17.59
C PHE A 111 16.05 -21.22 -16.70
N ARG A 112 15.96 -21.73 -15.47
CA ARG A 112 17.11 -21.85 -14.57
C ARG A 112 18.21 -22.73 -15.17
N ARG A 113 19.46 -22.27 -15.11
CA ARG A 113 20.65 -22.95 -15.62
C ARG A 113 21.73 -23.00 -14.55
N CYS A 114 22.46 -24.10 -14.50
CA CYS A 114 23.55 -24.22 -13.55
C CYS A 114 24.83 -23.58 -14.07
N HIS A 115 25.47 -22.81 -13.21
CA HIS A 115 26.88 -22.46 -13.33
C HIS A 115 27.62 -23.33 -12.30
N GLN A 116 28.76 -23.92 -12.68
CA GLN A 116 29.47 -24.93 -11.88
C GLN A 116 29.55 -24.55 -10.38
N SER A 117 29.10 -25.48 -9.53
CA SER A 117 29.23 -25.48 -8.07
C SER A 117 28.54 -24.36 -7.27
N SER A 118 27.71 -23.53 -7.89
CA SER A 118 26.92 -22.48 -7.21
C SER A 118 25.63 -23.02 -6.61
N ALA A 119 25.25 -22.59 -5.41
CA ALA A 119 23.94 -22.87 -4.81
C ALA A 119 22.80 -22.11 -5.53
N TYR A 120 23.13 -21.05 -6.27
CA TYR A 120 22.17 -20.28 -7.07
C TYR A 120 22.16 -20.76 -8.51
N PRO A 121 21.02 -21.26 -9.00
CA PRO A 121 20.78 -21.39 -10.43
C PRO A 121 20.84 -20.00 -11.09
N SER A 122 21.64 -19.89 -12.14
CA SER A 122 21.65 -18.71 -13.01
C SER A 122 20.36 -18.66 -13.84
N LYS A 123 19.95 -17.45 -14.21
CA LYS A 123 18.77 -17.22 -15.05
C LYS A 123 19.18 -16.36 -16.23
N PRO A 124 18.55 -16.54 -17.39
CA PRO A 124 18.93 -15.79 -18.57
C PRO A 124 18.67 -14.30 -18.36
N ILE A 125 19.58 -13.45 -18.82
CA ILE A 125 19.51 -11.99 -18.63
C ILE A 125 18.20 -11.42 -19.20
N TRP A 126 17.68 -12.00 -20.30
CA TRP A 126 16.41 -11.58 -20.89
C TRP A 126 15.20 -11.77 -19.96
N ALA A 127 15.25 -12.67 -18.98
CA ALA A 127 14.16 -12.81 -18.01
C ALA A 127 13.94 -11.50 -17.23
N TRP A 128 15.02 -10.77 -16.93
CA TRP A 128 14.94 -9.46 -16.30
C TRP A 128 14.30 -8.41 -17.21
N ALA A 129 14.38 -8.54 -18.53
CA ALA A 129 13.69 -7.63 -19.44
C ALA A 129 12.16 -7.71 -19.24
N VAL A 130 11.62 -8.91 -18.96
CA VAL A 130 10.19 -9.10 -18.65
C VAL A 130 9.79 -8.38 -17.36
N ALA A 131 10.65 -8.42 -16.33
CA ALA A 131 10.43 -7.70 -15.09
C ALA A 131 10.60 -6.18 -15.24
N ILE A 132 11.60 -5.72 -16.02
CA ILE A 132 11.85 -4.29 -16.25
C ILE A 132 10.66 -3.61 -16.92
N TRP A 133 9.91 -4.29 -17.79
CA TRP A 133 8.71 -3.74 -18.44
C TRP A 133 7.58 -3.38 -17.46
N LEU A 134 7.55 -3.99 -16.28
CA LEU A 134 6.54 -3.70 -15.27
C LEU A 134 6.82 -2.42 -14.49
N LEU A 135 8.08 -2.00 -14.41
CA LEU A 135 8.45 -0.79 -13.69
C LEU A 135 7.78 0.46 -14.32
N PRO A 136 7.84 0.69 -15.65
CA PRO A 136 7.08 1.75 -16.30
C PRO A 136 5.58 1.66 -16.05
N LEU A 137 4.98 0.47 -16.12
CA LEU A 137 3.55 0.28 -15.88
C LEU A 137 3.16 0.70 -14.46
N ARG A 138 3.97 0.30 -13.47
CA ARG A 138 3.75 0.64 -12.06
C ARG A 138 3.99 2.12 -11.78
N LEU A 139 4.98 2.75 -12.42
CA LEU A 139 5.21 4.20 -12.33
C LEU A 139 4.08 5.01 -13.00
N VAL A 140 3.53 4.53 -14.13
CA VAL A 140 2.35 5.14 -14.77
C VAL A 140 1.12 5.01 -13.87
N ALA A 141 0.94 3.86 -13.23
CA ALA A 141 -0.13 3.67 -12.26
C ALA A 141 0.02 4.56 -11.02
N GLU A 142 1.23 4.70 -10.47
CA GLU A 142 1.56 5.64 -9.40
C GLU A 142 1.18 7.07 -9.81
N HIS A 143 1.59 7.48 -11.02
CA HIS A 143 1.28 8.80 -11.54
C HIS A 143 -0.23 9.02 -11.71
N PHE A 144 -0.95 8.03 -12.25
CA PHE A 144 -2.40 8.08 -12.37
C PHE A 144 -3.09 8.19 -11.00
N ALA A 145 -2.72 7.32 -10.06
CA ALA A 145 -3.24 7.31 -8.70
C ALA A 145 -3.01 8.65 -8.00
N LEU A 146 -1.81 9.21 -8.16
CA LEU A 146 -1.45 10.52 -7.61
C LEU A 146 -2.32 11.64 -8.21
N ASN A 147 -2.57 11.63 -9.52
CA ASN A 147 -3.44 12.62 -10.15
C ASN A 147 -4.90 12.52 -9.68
N CYS A 148 -5.37 11.33 -9.32
CA CYS A 148 -6.71 11.14 -8.75
C CYS A 148 -6.79 11.54 -7.27
N ALA A 149 -5.78 11.18 -6.47
CA ALA A 149 -5.82 11.32 -5.01
C ALA A 149 -5.30 12.68 -4.50
N LEU A 150 -4.36 13.32 -5.21
CA LEU A 150 -3.72 14.54 -4.75
C LEU A 150 -4.69 15.73 -4.64
N PRO A 151 -5.60 16.00 -5.61
CA PRO A 151 -6.55 17.09 -5.47
C PRO A 151 -7.49 16.98 -4.25
N PRO A 152 -8.17 15.84 -4.00
CA PRO A 152 -9.00 15.70 -2.80
C PRO A 152 -8.16 15.70 -1.51
N TYR A 153 -6.95 15.13 -1.53
CA TYR A 153 -6.02 15.17 -0.40
C TYR A 153 -5.66 16.60 0.02
N VAL A 154 -5.26 17.43 -0.95
CA VAL A 154 -4.90 18.84 -0.71
C VAL A 154 -6.11 19.61 -0.18
N ARG A 155 -7.29 19.38 -0.77
CA ARG A 155 -8.55 20.01 -0.32
C ARG A 155 -8.86 19.67 1.13
N ASP A 156 -8.81 18.40 1.52
CA ASP A 156 -9.12 17.98 2.88
C ASP A 156 -8.10 18.49 3.91
N MET A 157 -6.84 18.61 3.52
CA MET A 157 -5.80 19.19 4.35
C MET A 157 -5.89 20.72 4.49
N LEU A 158 -6.46 21.42 3.50
CA LEU A 158 -6.65 22.88 3.56
C LEU A 158 -7.96 23.29 4.27
N LYS A 159 -8.85 22.34 4.58
CA LYS A 159 -10.07 22.60 5.38
C LYS A 159 -9.79 22.95 6.84
N TYR A 160 -8.56 22.79 7.33
CA TYR A 160 -8.17 23.31 8.63
C TYR A 160 -8.10 24.83 8.51
N GLU A 161 -8.95 25.55 9.24
CA GLU A 161 -9.17 27.01 9.14
C GLU A 161 -7.93 27.88 9.37
N SER A 162 -6.74 27.30 9.61
CA SER A 162 -5.49 28.04 9.55
C SER A 162 -4.42 27.32 8.72
N TYR A 163 -3.81 28.06 7.79
CA TYR A 163 -2.61 27.65 7.06
C TYR A 163 -1.45 27.25 8.00
N GLU A 164 -1.42 27.81 9.20
CA GLU A 164 -0.45 27.46 10.26
C GLU A 164 -0.65 26.03 10.77
N THR A 165 -1.89 25.58 10.99
CA THR A 165 -2.18 24.20 11.40
C THR A 165 -1.88 23.18 10.28
N ALA A 166 -2.12 23.54 9.01
CA ALA A 166 -1.73 22.69 7.88
C ALA A 166 -0.20 22.55 7.74
N LEU A 167 0.56 23.59 8.12
CA LEU A 167 2.02 23.58 8.22
C LEU A 167 2.52 22.75 9.41
N GLU A 168 1.86 22.84 10.57
CA GLU A 168 2.13 21.99 11.73
C GLU A 168 1.84 20.51 11.43
N LEU A 169 0.78 20.25 10.67
CA LEU A 169 0.40 18.93 10.19
C LEU A 169 1.34 18.40 9.10
N LYS A 170 2.33 19.17 8.60
CA LYS A 170 3.33 18.73 7.60
C LYS A 170 2.68 17.93 6.46
N MET A 171 1.84 18.60 5.67
CA MET A 171 1.05 18.01 4.57
C MET A 171 1.85 17.04 3.69
N PHE A 172 3.10 17.37 3.37
CA PHE A 172 4.03 16.48 2.70
C PHE A 172 5.25 16.29 3.60
N ASP A 173 5.44 15.08 4.13
CA ASP A 173 6.55 14.79 5.03
C ASP A 173 7.40 13.61 4.55
N ILE A 174 8.71 13.76 4.63
CA ILE A 174 9.67 12.67 4.47
C ILE A 174 10.32 12.44 5.82
N SER A 175 10.06 11.28 6.43
CA SER A 175 10.59 10.92 7.76
C SER A 175 10.37 11.99 8.85
N GLY A 176 9.24 12.71 8.79
CA GLY A 176 8.90 13.75 9.76
C GLY A 176 9.42 15.17 9.43
N PHE A 177 10.11 15.36 8.32
CA PHE A 177 10.48 16.69 7.82
C PHE A 177 9.48 17.15 6.77
N SER A 178 8.95 18.36 6.92
CA SER A 178 8.08 18.96 5.91
C SER A 178 8.90 19.26 4.66
N VAL A 179 8.42 18.83 3.49
CA VAL A 179 9.10 19.01 2.21
C VAL A 179 8.15 19.60 1.16
N PRO A 180 8.67 20.27 0.13
CA PRO A 180 7.86 20.66 -1.03
C PRO A 180 7.26 19.44 -1.73
N SER A 181 6.07 19.60 -2.31
CA SER A 181 5.33 18.53 -3.00
C SER A 181 6.17 17.83 -4.08
N THR A 182 6.98 18.57 -4.84
CA THR A 182 7.85 18.01 -5.88
C THR A 182 8.85 16.99 -5.32
N TYR A 183 9.49 17.31 -4.19
CA TYR A 183 10.44 16.39 -3.54
C TYR A 183 9.72 15.16 -2.96
N TRP A 184 8.52 15.36 -2.41
CA TRP A 184 7.69 14.28 -1.90
C TRP A 184 7.25 13.32 -3.01
N VAL A 185 6.81 13.82 -4.17
CA VAL A 185 6.45 13.00 -5.33
C VAL A 185 7.66 12.21 -5.83
N CYS A 186 8.82 12.86 -5.99
CA CYS A 186 10.05 12.17 -6.39
C CYS A 186 10.43 11.07 -5.40
N TYR A 187 10.29 11.33 -4.10
CA TYR A 187 10.55 10.34 -3.06
C TYR A 187 9.59 9.14 -3.16
N CYS A 188 8.28 9.38 -3.33
CA CYS A 188 7.30 8.30 -3.52
C CYS A 188 7.62 7.45 -4.75
N LEU A 189 7.96 8.07 -5.89
CA LEU A 189 8.33 7.34 -7.11
C LEU A 189 9.57 6.47 -6.92
N ILE A 190 10.59 6.96 -6.21
CA ILE A 190 11.79 6.18 -5.88
C ILE A 190 11.42 4.99 -4.98
N LEU A 191 10.61 5.21 -3.96
CA LEU A 191 10.16 4.14 -3.07
C LEU A 191 9.31 3.09 -3.79
N THR A 192 8.39 3.49 -4.66
CA THR A 192 7.60 2.57 -5.50
C THR A 192 8.52 1.73 -6.40
N ALA A 193 9.59 2.32 -6.96
CA ALA A 193 10.57 1.60 -7.76
C ALA A 193 11.41 0.61 -6.93
N LEU A 194 11.80 1.00 -5.70
CA LEU A 194 12.55 0.14 -4.79
C LEU A 194 11.71 -1.03 -4.26
N ASP A 195 10.45 -0.78 -3.90
CA ASP A 195 9.49 -1.81 -3.48
C ASP A 195 9.22 -2.80 -4.62
N PHE A 196 9.09 -2.30 -5.85
CA PHE A 196 9.02 -3.16 -7.03
C PHE A 196 10.28 -4.01 -7.22
N ALA A 197 11.46 -3.42 -7.03
CA ALA A 197 12.72 -4.15 -7.14
C ALA A 197 12.82 -5.27 -6.11
N ASP A 198 12.46 -5.01 -4.84
CA ASP A 198 12.44 -6.00 -3.74
C ASP A 198 11.55 -7.19 -4.11
N VAL A 199 10.29 -6.94 -4.45
CA VAL A 199 9.31 -7.97 -4.86
C VAL A 199 9.82 -8.81 -6.04
N ILE A 200 10.35 -8.18 -7.09
CA ILE A 200 10.88 -8.91 -8.24
C ILE A 200 12.11 -9.73 -7.86
N THR A 201 13.02 -9.21 -7.02
CA THR A 201 14.17 -9.98 -6.57
C THR A 201 13.77 -11.19 -5.73
N ASP A 202 12.73 -11.05 -4.89
CA ASP A 202 12.20 -12.13 -4.07
C ASP A 202 11.51 -13.21 -4.91
N VAL A 203 10.70 -12.81 -5.89
CA VAL A 203 10.07 -13.73 -6.84
C VAL A 203 11.12 -14.45 -7.66
N ALA A 204 12.16 -13.73 -8.10
CA ALA A 204 13.26 -14.33 -8.83
C ALA A 204 14.02 -15.33 -7.95
N TYR A 205 14.25 -15.02 -6.68
CA TYR A 205 14.86 -15.92 -5.71
C TYR A 205 14.00 -17.17 -5.53
N ALA A 206 12.71 -17.01 -5.23
CA ALA A 206 11.79 -18.11 -5.02
C ALA A 206 11.68 -19.02 -6.26
N GLY A 207 11.58 -18.47 -7.46
CA GLY A 207 11.55 -19.25 -8.70
C GLY A 207 12.84 -20.02 -8.98
N SER A 208 13.98 -19.50 -8.52
CA SER A 208 15.26 -20.19 -8.67
C SER A 208 15.41 -21.33 -7.66
N MET A 209 15.02 -21.08 -6.41
CA MET A 209 15.26 -22.00 -5.29
C MET A 209 14.16 -23.03 -5.09
N SER A 210 12.92 -22.80 -5.52
CA SER A 210 11.79 -23.71 -5.25
C SER A 210 11.78 -24.95 -6.17
N PHE A 211 11.00 -25.97 -5.79
CA PHE A 211 10.75 -27.19 -6.59
C PHE A 211 12.04 -27.87 -7.08
N GLY A 212 12.91 -28.28 -6.14
CA GLY A 212 14.20 -28.91 -6.45
C GLY A 212 15.28 -27.94 -6.92
N GLY A 213 15.07 -26.64 -6.73
CA GLY A 213 16.01 -25.60 -7.15
C GLY A 213 17.25 -25.53 -6.27
N VAL A 214 17.09 -25.77 -4.96
CA VAL A 214 18.17 -25.75 -3.96
C VAL A 214 19.33 -26.68 -4.32
N ASP A 215 19.03 -27.87 -4.84
CA ASP A 215 20.04 -28.90 -5.13
C ASP A 215 20.38 -29.05 -6.61
N LEU A 216 19.73 -28.27 -7.48
CA LEU A 216 19.85 -28.40 -8.93
C LEU A 216 21.29 -28.29 -9.41
N CYS A 217 22.05 -27.36 -8.81
CA CYS A 217 23.40 -27.01 -9.25
C CYS A 217 24.50 -27.46 -8.28
N SER A 218 24.11 -27.90 -7.08
CA SER A 218 25.01 -28.34 -6.02
C SER A 218 25.00 -29.86 -5.82
N HIS A 219 24.22 -30.62 -6.61
CA HIS A 219 24.12 -32.07 -6.54
C HIS A 219 23.79 -32.62 -5.14
N GLY A 220 22.94 -31.92 -4.38
CA GLY A 220 22.54 -32.33 -3.02
C GLY A 220 23.41 -31.75 -1.89
N ASN A 221 24.50 -31.06 -2.23
CA ASN A 221 25.38 -30.47 -1.22
C ASN A 221 24.71 -29.33 -0.43
N THR A 222 23.76 -28.60 -1.04
CA THR A 222 23.07 -27.48 -0.38
C THR A 222 22.10 -27.97 0.67
N SER A 223 21.29 -28.97 0.34
CA SER A 223 20.40 -29.60 1.32
C SER A 223 21.18 -30.32 2.43
N ALA A 224 22.30 -30.98 2.12
CA ALA A 224 23.15 -31.60 3.14
C ALA A 224 23.70 -30.57 4.14
N LEU A 225 24.26 -29.45 3.65
CA LEU A 225 24.73 -28.35 4.49
C LEU A 225 23.61 -27.75 5.34
N TRP A 226 22.44 -27.57 4.75
CA TRP A 226 21.26 -27.06 5.45
C TRP A 226 20.82 -27.98 6.59
N ILE A 227 20.70 -29.28 6.34
CA ILE A 227 20.30 -30.27 7.36
C ILE A 227 21.30 -30.26 8.51
N HIS A 228 22.60 -30.28 8.21
CA HIS A 228 23.64 -30.19 9.23
C HIS A 228 23.54 -28.88 10.04
N TRP A 229 23.37 -27.75 9.36
CA TRP A 229 23.21 -26.47 10.03
C TRP A 229 21.96 -26.43 10.91
N TRP A 230 20.84 -26.98 10.43
CA TRP A 230 19.59 -27.09 11.18
C TRP A 230 19.78 -27.87 12.49
N HIS A 231 20.46 -29.01 12.44
CA HIS A 231 20.75 -29.82 13.62
C HIS A 231 21.61 -29.10 14.67
N HIS A 232 22.43 -28.13 14.26
CA HIS A 232 23.22 -27.29 15.16
C HIS A 232 22.56 -25.95 15.51
N SER A 233 21.30 -25.74 15.08
CA SER A 233 20.53 -24.52 15.35
C SER A 233 19.67 -24.64 16.61
N ALA A 234 19.21 -23.49 17.12
CA ALA A 234 18.26 -23.44 18.23
C ALA A 234 16.92 -24.13 17.91
N PHE A 235 16.53 -24.22 16.62
CA PHE A 235 15.28 -24.87 16.22
C PHE A 235 15.30 -26.38 16.46
N HIS A 236 16.45 -27.02 16.28
CA HIS A 236 16.60 -28.43 16.60
C HIS A 236 16.54 -28.68 18.11
N PHE A 237 17.13 -27.79 18.91
CA PHE A 237 17.02 -27.84 20.38
C PHE A 237 15.57 -27.73 20.86
N LEU A 238 14.74 -26.94 20.16
CA LEU A 238 13.30 -26.83 20.43
C LEU A 238 12.47 -28.00 19.87
N GLY A 239 13.09 -29.01 19.27
CA GLY A 239 12.41 -30.20 18.73
C GLY A 239 11.68 -29.97 17.40
N ILE A 240 11.98 -28.87 16.69
CA ILE A 240 11.33 -28.57 15.41
C ILE A 240 11.95 -29.46 14.30
N PRO A 241 11.14 -30.20 13.53
CA PRO A 241 11.65 -31.03 12.44
C PRO A 241 12.33 -30.16 11.37
N CYS A 242 13.40 -30.69 10.75
CA CYS A 242 14.09 -29.99 9.67
C CYS A 242 13.16 -29.79 8.48
N ILE A 243 12.83 -28.53 8.19
CA ILE A 243 12.06 -28.15 7.00
C ILE A 243 13.05 -27.92 5.87
N SER A 244 12.78 -28.42 4.66
CA SER A 244 13.67 -28.21 3.52
C SER A 244 13.69 -26.74 3.08
N LEU A 245 14.84 -26.27 2.58
CA LEU A 245 14.97 -24.92 2.02
C LEU A 245 14.04 -24.69 0.82
N ASP A 246 13.76 -25.72 0.03
CA ASP A 246 12.79 -25.68 -1.07
C ASP A 246 11.39 -25.31 -0.54
N THR A 247 10.94 -26.01 0.49
CA THR A 247 9.62 -25.78 1.09
C THR A 247 9.54 -24.42 1.77
N LEU A 248 10.60 -24.00 2.46
CA LEU A 248 10.65 -22.67 3.08
C LEU A 248 10.61 -21.55 2.03
N SER A 249 11.32 -21.72 0.91
CA SER A 249 11.33 -20.73 -0.19
C SER A 249 9.96 -20.63 -0.86
N LEU A 250 9.28 -21.76 -1.08
CA LEU A 250 7.93 -21.78 -1.63
C LEU A 250 6.92 -21.16 -0.65
N LEU A 251 7.03 -21.50 0.64
CA LEU A 251 6.17 -20.94 1.67
C LEU A 251 6.34 -19.41 1.75
N ALA A 252 7.57 -18.91 1.72
CA ALA A 252 7.85 -17.48 1.72
C ALA A 252 7.23 -16.75 0.52
N LEU A 253 7.22 -17.38 -0.67
CA LEU A 253 6.52 -16.84 -1.84
C LEU A 253 5.00 -16.84 -1.66
N ILE A 254 4.41 -17.94 -1.17
CA ILE A 254 2.96 -18.01 -0.95
C ILE A 254 2.53 -16.93 0.05
N LEU A 255 3.33 -16.75 1.11
CA LEU A 255 3.09 -15.73 2.12
C LEU A 255 3.21 -14.31 1.56
N SER A 256 4.19 -14.03 0.70
CA SER A 256 4.29 -12.71 0.06
C SER A 256 3.14 -12.45 -0.92
N LEU A 257 2.61 -13.47 -1.61
CA LEU A 257 1.44 -13.31 -2.48
C LEU A 257 0.16 -12.96 -1.72
N PHE A 258 0.04 -13.35 -0.44
CA PHE A 258 -1.13 -13.02 0.37
C PHE A 258 -1.31 -11.51 0.56
N GLN A 259 -0.24 -10.71 0.53
CA GLN A 259 -0.36 -9.26 0.65
C GLN A 259 -1.14 -8.62 -0.51
N THR A 260 -1.12 -9.24 -1.70
CA THR A 260 -1.86 -8.75 -2.88
C THR A 260 -3.21 -9.44 -2.98
N VAL A 261 -3.25 -10.75 -2.72
CA VAL A 261 -4.48 -11.55 -2.84
C VAL A 261 -5.51 -11.19 -1.78
N ILE A 262 -5.11 -10.94 -0.52
CA ILE A 262 -6.05 -10.62 0.55
C ILE A 262 -6.79 -9.31 0.25
N PRO A 263 -6.12 -8.17 -0.02
CA PRO A 263 -6.83 -6.94 -0.38
C PRO A 263 -7.70 -7.10 -1.64
N LEU A 264 -7.21 -7.77 -2.67
CA LEU A 264 -8.00 -8.05 -3.89
C LEU A 264 -9.31 -8.79 -3.58
N ALA A 265 -9.25 -9.77 -2.68
CA ALA A 265 -10.39 -10.59 -2.31
C ALA A 265 -11.32 -9.89 -1.31
N THR A 266 -10.78 -9.27 -0.26
CA THR A 266 -11.58 -8.64 0.80
C THR A 266 -12.28 -7.38 0.32
N MET A 267 -11.72 -6.70 -0.69
CA MET A 267 -12.32 -5.52 -1.32
C MET A 267 -13.31 -5.85 -2.44
N LEU A 268 -13.60 -7.13 -2.70
CA LEU A 268 -14.75 -7.50 -3.52
C LEU A 268 -16.04 -7.09 -2.81
N ARG A 269 -16.81 -6.23 -3.48
CA ARG A 269 -18.03 -5.65 -2.92
C ARG A 269 -19.28 -6.36 -3.42
N LYS A 270 -20.23 -6.57 -2.50
CA LYS A 270 -21.53 -7.14 -2.80
C LYS A 270 -22.50 -6.01 -3.13
N GLY A 271 -22.85 -5.87 -4.40
CA GLY A 271 -24.02 -5.09 -4.80
C GLY A 271 -25.30 -5.87 -4.51
N PHE A 272 -26.36 -5.19 -4.09
CA PHE A 272 -27.70 -5.78 -4.10
C PHE A 272 -28.32 -5.57 -5.49
N PRO A 273 -29.18 -6.47 -5.98
CA PRO A 273 -29.86 -6.30 -7.27
C PRO A 273 -30.56 -4.93 -7.39
N ASP A 274 -31.11 -4.44 -6.28
CA ASP A 274 -31.83 -3.17 -6.22
C ASP A 274 -30.94 -1.96 -5.85
N LYS A 275 -29.70 -2.22 -5.44
CA LYS A 275 -28.69 -1.21 -5.07
C LYS A 275 -27.30 -1.67 -5.52
N PRO A 276 -26.95 -1.46 -6.81
CA PRO A 276 -25.61 -1.79 -7.30
C PRO A 276 -24.56 -0.95 -6.57
N VAL A 277 -23.33 -1.45 -6.51
CA VAL A 277 -22.21 -0.68 -5.96
C VAL A 277 -21.99 0.53 -6.86
N LYS A 278 -22.09 1.73 -6.29
CA LYS A 278 -21.91 2.97 -7.02
C LYS A 278 -20.47 3.44 -6.86
N TYR A 279 -19.81 3.63 -8.00
CA TYR A 279 -18.46 4.19 -8.09
C TYR A 279 -18.49 5.60 -8.68
N GLU A 280 -19.66 6.23 -8.73
CA GLU A 280 -19.84 7.54 -9.33
C GLU A 280 -19.33 8.64 -8.40
N ARG A 281 -18.86 9.75 -8.98
CA ARG A 281 -18.33 10.88 -8.24
C ARG A 281 -19.45 11.53 -7.40
N GLY A 282 -19.16 11.81 -6.13
CA GLY A 282 -20.14 12.41 -5.21
C GLY A 282 -21.01 11.38 -4.47
N ASP A 283 -20.90 10.09 -4.80
CA ASP A 283 -21.50 9.01 -4.03
C ASP A 283 -20.49 8.49 -3.01
N ASP A 284 -20.91 8.30 -1.76
CA ASP A 284 -20.04 7.75 -0.71
C ASP A 284 -19.67 6.28 -0.99
N GLY A 285 -20.39 5.62 -1.90
CA GLY A 285 -20.05 4.32 -2.45
C GLY A 285 -19.87 3.25 -1.39
N HIS A 286 -20.68 3.34 -0.34
CA HIS A 286 -20.71 2.36 0.74
C HIS A 286 -21.23 1.02 0.24
N ALA A 287 -20.50 -0.05 0.56
CA ALA A 287 -20.92 -1.40 0.25
C ALA A 287 -20.43 -2.38 1.32
N HIS A 288 -20.99 -3.59 1.32
CA HIS A 288 -20.48 -4.67 2.14
C HIS A 288 -19.47 -5.53 1.38
N SER A 289 -18.42 -5.95 2.07
CA SER A 289 -17.48 -6.97 1.58
C SER A 289 -18.21 -8.28 1.31
N CYS A 290 -17.97 -8.89 0.15
CA CYS A 290 -18.46 -10.23 -0.20
C CYS A 290 -17.97 -11.31 0.77
N ILE A 291 -16.77 -11.13 1.34
CA ILE A 291 -16.08 -12.15 2.13
C ILE A 291 -16.33 -11.94 3.62
N THR A 292 -16.10 -10.72 4.09
CA THR A 292 -16.14 -10.43 5.52
C THR A 292 -17.51 -9.94 6.00
N GLY A 293 -18.38 -9.51 5.08
CA GLY A 293 -19.64 -8.85 5.40
C GLY A 293 -19.48 -7.47 6.04
N GLY A 294 -18.24 -7.03 6.30
CA GLY A 294 -17.95 -5.71 6.86
C GLY A 294 -18.25 -4.59 5.88
N GLU A 295 -18.51 -3.40 6.42
CA GLU A 295 -18.69 -2.18 5.65
C GLU A 295 -17.37 -1.74 5.02
N LEU A 296 -17.45 -1.31 3.76
CA LEU A 296 -16.33 -0.83 2.95
C LEU A 296 -16.70 0.52 2.34
N TYR A 297 -15.86 1.51 2.61
CA TYR A 297 -15.91 2.83 2.00
C TYR A 297 -14.97 2.92 0.78
N ASN A 298 -15.20 3.89 -0.10
CA ASN A 298 -14.39 4.09 -1.30
C ASN A 298 -12.93 4.43 -0.99
N ASP A 299 -12.68 5.30 -0.04
CA ASP A 299 -11.33 5.65 0.42
C ASP A 299 -10.58 4.44 0.97
N ASP A 300 -11.20 3.65 1.86
CA ASP A 300 -10.59 2.45 2.46
C ASP A 300 -10.22 1.41 1.40
N VAL A 301 -11.10 1.20 0.41
CA VAL A 301 -10.85 0.27 -0.70
C VAL A 301 -9.76 0.81 -1.62
N PHE A 302 -9.81 2.10 -1.96
CA PHE A 302 -8.83 2.73 -2.83
C PHE A 302 -7.43 2.67 -2.23
N PHE A 303 -7.29 2.99 -0.93
CA PHE A 303 -5.99 2.91 -0.25
C PHE A 303 -5.50 1.47 -0.11
N ALA A 304 -6.35 0.51 0.23
CA ALA A 304 -5.93 -0.89 0.34
C ALA A 304 -5.50 -1.49 -1.00
N LEU A 305 -6.18 -1.16 -2.10
CA LEU A 305 -5.77 -1.57 -3.44
C LEU A 305 -4.49 -0.83 -3.89
N GLY A 306 -4.33 0.43 -3.50
CA GLY A 306 -3.12 1.20 -3.75
C GLY A 306 -1.90 0.59 -3.08
N GLU A 307 -2.06 0.21 -1.81
CA GLU A 307 -1.03 -0.50 -1.05
C GLU A 307 -0.72 -1.89 -1.61
N ALA A 308 -1.74 -2.65 -2.03
CA ALA A 308 -1.52 -3.98 -2.64
C ALA A 308 -0.75 -3.90 -3.97
N ALA A 309 -0.91 -2.80 -4.71
CA ALA A 309 -0.11 -2.47 -5.90
C ALA A 309 1.25 -1.85 -5.54
N GLY A 310 1.53 -1.70 -4.24
CA GLY A 310 2.68 -1.03 -3.64
C GLY A 310 2.91 0.36 -4.21
N LEU A 311 1.84 1.16 -4.24
CA LEU A 311 1.88 2.58 -4.57
C LEU A 311 2.15 3.39 -3.31
N GLU A 312 3.37 3.93 -3.20
CA GLU A 312 3.84 4.55 -1.96
C GLU A 312 3.12 5.88 -1.66
N SER A 313 2.75 6.65 -2.68
CA SER A 313 2.04 7.93 -2.47
C SER A 313 0.67 7.71 -1.80
N LEU A 314 -0.10 6.72 -2.26
CA LEU A 314 -1.42 6.42 -1.71
C LEU A 314 -1.34 5.97 -0.26
N LYS A 315 -0.36 5.13 0.05
CA LYS A 315 -0.07 4.70 1.43
C LYS A 315 0.23 5.89 2.35
N GLN A 316 1.10 6.80 1.93
CA GLN A 316 1.46 7.97 2.75
C GLN A 316 0.27 8.92 2.93
N MET A 317 -0.52 9.14 1.88
CA MET A 317 -1.75 9.92 1.96
C MET A 317 -2.79 9.27 2.88
N ALA A 318 -3.02 7.95 2.78
CA ALA A 318 -3.99 7.21 3.58
C ALA A 318 -3.77 7.43 5.09
N PHE A 319 -2.51 7.29 5.51
CA PHE A 319 -2.10 7.51 6.88
C PHE A 319 -2.34 8.96 7.31
N LYS A 320 -1.89 9.91 6.49
CA LYS A 320 -2.00 11.34 6.78
C LYS A 320 -3.44 11.80 6.91
N VAL A 321 -4.33 11.42 5.99
CA VAL A 321 -5.75 11.78 6.03
C VAL A 321 -6.38 11.32 7.34
N LYS A 322 -6.14 10.06 7.75
CA LYS A 322 -6.70 9.50 8.99
C LYS A 322 -6.17 10.21 10.24
N VAL A 323 -4.86 10.51 10.30
CA VAL A 323 -4.26 11.25 11.42
C VAL A 323 -4.83 12.66 11.51
N CYS A 324 -4.94 13.37 10.39
CA CYS A 324 -5.51 14.71 10.39
C CYS A 324 -6.96 14.67 10.88
N ASN A 325 -7.79 13.77 10.36
CA ASN A 325 -9.19 13.64 10.80
C ASN A 325 -9.33 13.38 12.31
N ILE A 326 -8.37 12.69 12.93
CA ILE A 326 -8.31 12.50 14.39
C ILE A 326 -8.03 13.83 15.09
N GLU A 327 -6.97 14.55 14.68
CA GLU A 327 -6.60 15.87 15.24
C GLU A 327 -7.75 16.88 15.11
N ARG A 328 -8.49 16.86 13.99
CA ARG A 328 -9.68 17.68 13.80
C ARG A 328 -10.74 17.41 14.85
N LEU A 329 -11.04 16.14 15.12
CA LEU A 329 -12.06 15.76 16.09
C LEU A 329 -11.65 16.15 17.52
N VAL A 330 -10.36 16.09 17.83
CA VAL A 330 -9.81 16.60 19.09
C VAL A 330 -10.03 18.11 19.21
N ASN A 331 -9.65 18.88 18.19
CA ASN A 331 -9.85 20.33 18.18
C ASN A 331 -11.32 20.75 18.26
N MET A 332 -12.23 19.95 17.69
CA MET A 332 -13.68 20.16 17.77
C MET A 332 -14.31 19.69 19.10
N LYS A 333 -13.53 19.18 20.06
CA LYS A 333 -14.01 18.59 21.32
C LYS A 333 -15.03 17.46 21.10
N LYS A 334 -14.78 16.66 20.06
CA LYS A 334 -15.55 15.46 19.69
C LYS A 334 -14.66 14.22 19.80
N GLU A 335 -13.87 14.13 20.87
CA GLU A 335 -12.86 13.08 21.09
C GLU A 335 -13.48 11.68 21.06
N TRP A 336 -14.73 11.53 21.53
CA TRP A 336 -15.43 10.24 21.48
C TRP A 336 -15.64 9.70 20.04
N ARG A 337 -15.57 10.55 19.02
CA ARG A 337 -15.68 10.13 17.60
C ARG A 337 -14.35 9.66 16.99
N ILE A 338 -13.21 9.87 17.65
CA ILE A 338 -11.88 9.53 17.07
C ILE A 338 -11.74 8.04 16.72
N MET A 339 -12.46 7.18 17.45
CA MET A 339 -12.47 5.74 17.21
C MET A 339 -13.08 5.35 15.86
N GLY A 340 -13.81 6.25 15.20
CA GLY A 340 -14.25 6.08 13.81
C GLY A 340 -13.08 6.00 12.82
N TYR A 341 -11.99 6.72 13.07
CA TYR A 341 -10.80 6.73 12.21
C TYR A 341 -9.65 5.89 12.77
N ALA A 342 -9.50 5.84 14.11
CA ALA A 342 -8.43 5.12 14.78
C ALA A 342 -8.54 3.59 14.63
N GLU A 343 -9.75 3.02 14.77
CA GLU A 343 -9.96 1.57 14.68
C GLU A 343 -9.64 1.05 13.26
N PRO A 344 -10.15 1.64 12.16
CA PRO A 344 -9.79 1.23 10.80
C PRO A 344 -8.31 1.43 10.51
N LEU A 345 -7.70 2.52 10.99
CA LEU A 345 -6.26 2.75 10.86
C LEU A 345 -5.44 1.63 11.51
N SER A 346 -5.81 1.22 12.74
CA SER A 346 -5.13 0.11 13.44
C SER A 346 -5.32 -1.24 12.75
N LYS A 347 -6.49 -1.49 12.14
CA LYS A 347 -6.76 -2.70 11.34
C LYS A 347 -5.78 -2.78 10.18
N HIS A 348 -5.75 -1.70 9.40
CA HIS A 348 -4.93 -1.57 8.22
C HIS A 348 -3.44 -1.74 8.54
N PHE A 349 -2.94 -1.07 9.58
CA PHE A 349 -1.55 -1.24 10.04
C PHE A 349 -1.24 -2.65 10.53
N ALA A 350 -2.14 -3.29 11.28
CA ALA A 350 -1.93 -4.64 11.77
C ALA A 350 -1.86 -5.65 10.61
N GLU A 351 -2.84 -5.64 9.72
CA GLU A 351 -2.89 -6.54 8.55
C GLU A 351 -1.64 -6.36 7.68
N ARG A 352 -1.28 -5.11 7.38
CA ARG A 352 -0.06 -4.75 6.65
C ARG A 352 1.21 -5.28 7.31
N PHE A 353 1.35 -5.05 8.62
CA PHE A 353 2.57 -5.42 9.32
C PHE A 353 2.75 -6.94 9.36
N PHE A 354 1.69 -7.68 9.63
CA PHE A 354 1.76 -9.15 9.61
C PHE A 354 2.05 -9.68 8.20
N LEU A 355 1.32 -9.23 7.18
CA LEU A 355 1.42 -9.76 5.83
C LEU A 355 2.71 -9.36 5.10
N SER A 356 3.07 -8.08 5.11
CA SER A 356 4.20 -7.57 4.30
C SER A 356 5.49 -7.39 5.12
N TYR A 357 5.42 -7.13 6.42
CA TYR A 357 6.65 -6.74 7.15
C TYR A 357 7.30 -7.97 7.75
N LEU A 358 6.51 -8.77 8.45
CA LEU A 358 6.98 -9.99 9.09
C LEU A 358 7.11 -11.15 8.09
N LEU A 359 6.03 -11.49 7.37
CA LEU A 359 5.95 -12.71 6.57
C LEU A 359 6.72 -12.61 5.24
N GLU A 360 6.65 -11.48 4.56
CA GLU A 360 7.42 -11.24 3.34
C GLU A 360 8.87 -10.88 3.70
N ASN A 361 9.15 -9.64 4.13
CA ASN A 361 10.53 -9.20 4.26
C ASN A 361 11.32 -9.90 5.37
N GLY A 362 10.71 -10.14 6.54
CA GLY A 362 11.40 -10.77 7.67
C GLY A 362 11.86 -12.20 7.39
N ILE A 363 10.95 -13.04 6.88
CA ILE A 363 11.24 -14.44 6.53
C ILE A 363 12.15 -14.50 5.29
N GLN A 364 11.86 -13.74 4.25
CA GLN A 364 12.67 -13.76 3.02
C GLN A 364 14.11 -13.28 3.26
N LEU A 365 14.32 -12.21 4.05
CA LEU A 365 15.67 -11.75 4.38
C LEU A 365 16.49 -12.87 5.05
N ASN A 366 15.88 -13.60 6.00
CA ASN A 366 16.58 -14.70 6.67
C ASN A 366 16.89 -15.85 5.72
N LEU A 367 15.93 -16.25 4.88
CA LEU A 367 16.14 -17.32 3.89
C LEU A 367 17.24 -16.95 2.89
N GLN A 368 17.19 -15.74 2.33
CA GLN A 368 18.22 -15.26 1.40
C GLN A 368 19.59 -15.16 2.07
N SER A 369 19.64 -14.72 3.33
CA SER A 369 20.89 -14.67 4.11
C SER A 369 21.47 -16.07 4.35
N TRP A 370 20.63 -17.05 4.70
CA TRP A 370 21.06 -18.43 4.92
C TRP A 370 21.62 -19.05 3.63
N VAL A 371 20.89 -18.92 2.51
CA VAL A 371 21.35 -19.45 1.22
C VAL A 371 22.61 -18.74 0.74
N LEU A 372 22.76 -17.44 0.99
CA LEU A 372 23.97 -16.70 0.64
C LEU A 372 25.20 -17.21 1.39
N VAL A 373 25.06 -17.50 2.69
CA VAL A 373 26.14 -18.10 3.50
C VAL A 373 26.49 -19.49 2.99
N ILE A 374 25.49 -20.34 2.74
CA ILE A 374 25.70 -21.69 2.21
C ILE A 374 26.42 -21.63 0.85
N ASN A 375 25.97 -20.73 -0.04
CA ASN A 375 26.60 -20.52 -1.33
C ASN A 375 28.06 -20.10 -1.18
N LYS A 376 28.38 -19.22 -0.23
CA LYS A 376 29.75 -18.75 -0.02
C LYS A 376 30.70 -19.87 0.43
N VAL A 377 30.19 -20.84 1.19
CA VAL A 377 30.94 -22.03 1.61
C VAL A 377 31.19 -22.99 0.43
N GLN A 378 30.20 -23.18 -0.45
CA GLN A 378 30.31 -24.07 -1.60
C GLN A 378 31.09 -23.47 -2.78
N ALA A 379 30.84 -22.19 -3.07
CA ALA A 379 31.41 -21.42 -4.15
C ALA A 379 31.90 -20.07 -3.61
N PRO A 380 33.23 -19.86 -3.52
CA PRO A 380 33.80 -18.62 -2.99
C PRO A 380 33.45 -17.37 -3.82
N SER A 381 33.01 -17.53 -5.09
CA SER A 381 32.54 -16.45 -5.93
C SER A 381 31.21 -15.90 -5.40
N MET A 382 31.18 -14.59 -5.10
CA MET A 382 29.97 -13.95 -4.59
C MET A 382 29.03 -13.59 -5.74
N PRO A 383 27.81 -14.14 -5.78
CA PRO A 383 26.82 -13.72 -6.75
C PRO A 383 26.33 -12.31 -6.38
N MET A 384 26.45 -11.36 -7.31
CA MET A 384 26.09 -9.95 -7.07
C MET A 384 24.59 -9.75 -6.80
N MET A 385 23.73 -10.52 -7.47
CA MET A 385 22.27 -10.35 -7.37
C MET A 385 21.69 -10.72 -5.99
N PRO A 386 22.05 -11.87 -5.37
CA PRO A 386 21.62 -12.17 -4.00
C PRO A 386 22.10 -11.16 -2.96
N ILE A 387 23.31 -10.60 -3.11
CA ILE A 387 23.80 -9.54 -2.21
C ILE A 387 22.94 -8.29 -2.35
N LEU A 388 22.62 -7.89 -3.58
CA LEU A 388 21.75 -6.75 -3.84
C LEU A 388 20.35 -6.97 -3.24
N SER A 389 19.80 -8.19 -3.40
CA SER A 389 18.51 -8.59 -2.83
C SER A 389 18.51 -8.43 -1.30
N VAL A 390 19.50 -9.03 -0.61
CA VAL A 390 19.65 -8.92 0.85
C VAL A 390 19.79 -7.45 1.30
N ALA A 391 20.56 -6.65 0.57
CA ALA A 391 20.75 -5.23 0.87
C ALA A 391 19.46 -4.41 0.68
N LEU A 392 18.69 -4.68 -0.38
CA LEU A 392 17.39 -4.07 -0.63
C LEU A 392 16.39 -4.44 0.46
N SER A 393 16.26 -5.72 0.79
CA SER A 393 15.33 -6.16 1.84
C SER A 393 15.71 -5.59 3.21
N PHE A 394 17.02 -5.44 3.51
CA PHE A 394 17.48 -4.75 4.71
C PHE A 394 17.05 -3.28 4.73
N PHE A 395 17.27 -2.55 3.63
CA PHE A 395 16.86 -1.17 3.48
C PHE A 395 15.34 -1.01 3.61
N MET A 396 14.56 -1.89 2.97
CA MET A 396 13.10 -1.90 3.06
C MET A 396 12.61 -2.17 4.49
N ILE A 397 13.23 -3.11 5.21
CA ILE A 397 12.89 -3.34 6.63
C ILE A 397 13.15 -2.09 7.49
N VAL A 398 14.25 -1.37 7.24
CA VAL A 398 14.54 -0.12 7.96
C VAL A 398 13.46 0.93 7.71
N LEU A 399 13.03 1.11 6.45
CA LEU A 399 11.93 2.02 6.12
C LEU A 399 10.62 1.60 6.80
N LYS A 400 10.30 0.30 6.76
CA LYS A 400 9.14 -0.30 7.42
C LYS A 400 9.15 -0.05 8.93
N LEU A 401 10.31 -0.14 9.60
CA LEU A 401 10.47 0.17 11.02
C LEU A 401 10.25 1.67 11.34
N LEU A 402 10.65 2.57 10.44
CA LEU A 402 10.41 4.02 10.62
C LEU A 402 8.91 4.34 10.57
N GLU A 403 8.15 3.68 9.72
CA GLU A 403 6.69 3.85 9.65
C GLU A 403 5.99 3.35 10.91
N VAL A 404 6.43 2.20 11.42
CA VAL A 404 5.90 1.62 12.65
C VAL A 404 6.15 2.52 13.84
N ARG A 405 7.31 3.16 13.90
CA ARG A 405 7.57 4.19 14.92
C ARG A 405 6.54 5.31 14.86
N LYS A 406 6.15 5.77 13.66
CA LYS A 406 5.08 6.78 13.51
C LYS A 406 3.74 6.24 14.03
N PHE A 407 3.38 5.01 13.67
CA PHE A 407 2.16 4.37 14.16
C PHE A 407 2.14 4.21 15.68
N ILE A 408 3.23 3.75 16.31
CA ILE A 408 3.33 3.62 17.78
C ILE A 408 3.15 4.97 18.47
N SER A 409 3.72 6.04 17.90
CA SER A 409 3.53 7.40 18.42
C SER A 409 2.06 7.82 18.41
N ILE A 410 1.35 7.56 17.31
CA ILE A 410 -0.08 7.86 17.18
C ILE A 410 -0.92 6.95 18.08
N TRP A 411 -0.54 5.68 18.21
CA TRP A 411 -1.20 4.72 19.08
C TRP A 411 -1.22 5.22 20.53
N HIS A 412 -0.07 5.64 21.05
CA HIS A 412 0.00 6.25 22.39
C HIS A 412 -0.77 7.57 22.49
N HIS A 413 -0.69 8.43 21.47
CA HIS A 413 -1.43 9.69 21.47
C HIS A 413 -2.95 9.49 21.52
N ILE A 414 -3.46 8.53 20.74
CA ILE A 414 -4.89 8.18 20.74
C ILE A 414 -5.30 7.55 22.07
N GLU A 415 -4.45 6.75 22.71
CA GLU A 415 -4.74 6.22 24.05
C GLU A 415 -4.84 7.34 25.10
N GLU A 416 -3.97 8.33 25.03
CA GLU A 416 -4.00 9.51 25.90
C GLU A 416 -5.31 10.29 25.72
N ILE A 417 -5.68 10.61 24.48
CA ILE A 417 -6.95 11.29 24.16
C ILE A 417 -8.14 10.45 24.65
N ALA A 418 -8.15 9.15 24.35
CA ALA A 418 -9.26 8.25 24.71
C ALA A 418 -9.43 8.12 26.23
N SER A 419 -8.36 8.27 27.02
CA SER A 419 -8.42 8.24 28.49
C SER A 419 -9.12 9.47 29.09
N GLY A 420 -9.07 10.62 28.39
CA GLY A 420 -9.70 11.87 28.81
C GLY A 420 -11.02 12.21 28.11
N ALA A 421 -11.46 11.39 27.15
CA ALA A 421 -12.62 11.68 26.33
C ALA A 421 -13.95 11.64 27.11
N SER A 422 -14.76 12.69 26.97
CA SER A 422 -16.14 12.72 27.48
C SER A 422 -17.08 12.00 26.52
N VAL A 423 -17.33 10.71 26.77
CA VAL A 423 -18.16 9.87 25.90
C VAL A 423 -19.62 9.88 26.36
N PRO A 424 -20.59 10.23 25.47
CA PRO A 424 -22.01 10.10 25.75
C PRO A 424 -22.39 8.66 26.13
N GLU A 425 -23.31 8.47 27.09
CA GLU A 425 -23.65 7.12 27.59
C GLU A 425 -24.12 6.16 26.50
N GLU A 426 -24.89 6.66 25.53
CA GLU A 426 -25.42 5.89 24.41
C GLU A 426 -24.31 5.31 23.51
N GLU A 427 -23.21 6.05 23.34
CA GLU A 427 -22.08 5.68 22.48
C GLU A 427 -20.95 4.96 23.24
N ARG A 428 -21.01 4.94 24.58
CA ARG A 428 -19.94 4.40 25.43
C ARG A 428 -19.59 2.96 25.11
N SER A 429 -20.61 2.10 24.96
CA SER A 429 -20.40 0.68 24.66
C SER A 429 -19.67 0.45 23.34
N LYS A 430 -20.05 1.20 22.30
CA LYS A 430 -19.45 1.15 20.96
C LYS A 430 -18.03 1.71 20.95
N PHE A 431 -17.81 2.81 21.67
CA PHE A 431 -16.49 3.41 21.85
C PHE A 431 -15.53 2.45 22.55
N GLU A 432 -15.93 1.87 23.69
CA GLU A 432 -15.11 0.92 24.46
C GLU A 432 -14.77 -0.34 23.65
N ALA A 433 -15.74 -0.87 22.89
CA ALA A 433 -15.50 -2.02 22.01
C ALA A 433 -14.47 -1.70 20.92
N LYS A 434 -14.57 -0.55 20.25
CA LYS A 434 -13.60 -0.10 19.24
C LYS A 434 -12.22 0.16 19.85
N LEU A 435 -12.17 0.78 21.03
CA LEU A 435 -10.92 1.03 21.75
C LEU A 435 -10.22 -0.27 22.17
N LEU A 436 -10.97 -1.29 22.61
CA LEU A 436 -10.42 -2.61 22.93
C LEU A 436 -9.76 -3.25 21.70
N LEU A 437 -10.42 -3.20 20.53
CA LEU A 437 -9.88 -3.71 19.28
C LEU A 437 -8.63 -2.94 18.86
N PHE A 438 -8.67 -1.62 18.94
CA PHE A 438 -7.53 -0.74 18.67
C PHE A 438 -6.32 -1.10 19.53
N ARG A 439 -6.50 -1.27 20.85
CA ARG A 439 -5.45 -1.69 21.78
C ARG A 439 -4.87 -3.05 21.45
N ARG A 440 -5.71 -4.05 21.20
CA ARG A 440 -5.27 -5.41 20.85
C ARG A 440 -4.41 -5.41 19.59
N ARG A 441 -4.81 -4.64 18.57
CA ARG A 441 -4.04 -4.49 17.33
C ARG A 441 -2.74 -3.74 17.54
N GLY A 442 -2.73 -2.68 18.36
CA GLY A 442 -1.50 -1.98 18.76
C GLY A 442 -0.48 -2.94 19.41
N VAL A 443 -0.91 -3.74 20.38
CA VAL A 443 -0.07 -4.77 21.02
C VAL A 443 0.43 -5.81 20.01
N ALA A 444 -0.43 -6.23 19.08
CA ALA A 444 -0.06 -7.18 18.04
C ALA A 444 1.02 -6.59 17.11
N VAL A 445 0.90 -5.33 16.69
CA VAL A 445 1.91 -4.61 15.89
C VAL A 445 3.23 -4.49 16.65
N VAL A 446 3.21 -4.10 17.93
CA VAL A 446 4.42 -4.02 18.77
C VAL A 446 5.11 -5.38 18.88
N SER A 447 4.33 -6.43 19.16
CA SER A 447 4.86 -7.81 19.26
C SER A 447 5.49 -8.27 17.95
N ALA A 448 4.82 -8.02 16.83
CA ALA A 448 5.34 -8.33 15.51
C ALA A 448 6.58 -7.50 15.16
N THR A 449 6.67 -6.25 15.63
CA THR A 449 7.87 -5.40 15.47
C THR A 449 9.08 -5.98 16.18
N ILE A 450 8.89 -6.53 17.38
CA ILE A 450 9.95 -7.24 18.10
C ILE A 450 10.40 -8.46 17.29
N LEU A 451 9.48 -9.24 16.73
CA LEU A 451 9.81 -10.39 15.89
C LEU A 451 10.58 -9.99 14.62
N LEU A 452 10.18 -8.90 13.96
CA LEU A 452 10.88 -8.37 12.79
C LEU A 452 12.30 -7.89 13.15
N PHE A 453 12.46 -7.23 14.29
CA PHE A 453 13.78 -6.82 14.78
C PHE A 453 14.67 -8.03 15.09
N LEU A 454 14.12 -9.08 15.73
CA LEU A 454 14.84 -10.33 15.97
C LEU A 454 15.23 -11.02 14.65
N ALA A 455 14.36 -11.00 13.65
CA ALA A 455 14.64 -11.51 12.31
C ALA A 455 15.79 -10.73 11.64
N LEU A 456 15.81 -9.40 11.79
CA LEU A 456 16.90 -8.55 11.30
C LEU A 456 18.22 -8.87 12.00
N CYS A 457 18.21 -9.00 13.34
CA CYS A 457 19.39 -9.40 14.11
C CYS A 457 19.89 -10.79 13.68
N GLY A 458 18.98 -11.74 13.46
CA GLY A 458 19.30 -13.09 12.96
C GLY A 458 20.01 -13.06 11.61
N ALA A 459 19.52 -12.24 10.68
CA ALA A 459 20.16 -12.02 9.38
C ALA A 459 21.55 -11.37 9.54
N CYS A 460 21.71 -10.34 10.38
CA CYS A 460 23.01 -9.73 10.64
C CYS A 460 24.03 -10.71 11.23
N VAL A 461 23.61 -11.53 12.21
CA VAL A 461 24.48 -12.56 12.81
C VAL A 461 24.91 -13.57 11.75
N THR A 462 23.94 -14.06 10.96
CA THR A 462 24.18 -14.97 9.83
C THR A 462 25.22 -14.41 8.85
N LEU A 463 25.00 -13.18 8.37
CA LEU A 463 25.89 -12.53 7.40
C LEU A 463 27.26 -12.20 7.98
N SER A 464 27.35 -11.86 9.27
CA SER A 464 28.64 -11.65 9.95
C SER A 464 29.50 -12.92 9.98
N GLY A 465 28.86 -14.09 9.92
CA GLY A 465 29.51 -15.38 9.79
C GLY A 465 30.40 -15.49 8.55
N ILE A 466 30.03 -14.83 7.45
CA ILE A 466 30.83 -14.81 6.20
C ILE A 466 32.23 -14.25 6.45
N GLY A 467 32.35 -13.22 7.29
CA GLY A 467 33.63 -12.59 7.61
C GLY A 467 34.40 -13.27 8.74
N ARG A 468 33.70 -13.90 9.69
CA ARG A 468 34.32 -14.51 10.88
C ARG A 468 34.76 -15.96 10.68
N CYS A 469 34.10 -16.69 9.78
CA CYS A 469 34.31 -18.12 9.54
C CYS A 469 34.59 -18.36 8.04
N PRO A 470 35.78 -18.01 7.52
CA PRO A 470 36.07 -18.13 6.09
C PRO A 470 36.07 -19.60 5.65
N GLY A 471 35.09 -19.98 4.81
CA GLY A 471 34.92 -21.35 4.34
C GLY A 471 34.12 -22.27 5.27
N GLU A 472 33.55 -21.74 6.34
CA GLU A 472 32.78 -22.49 7.34
C GLU A 472 31.42 -21.81 7.62
N ILE A 473 30.45 -22.55 8.15
CA ILE A 473 29.14 -21.97 8.53
C ILE A 473 29.19 -21.52 9.99
N HIS A 474 28.87 -20.25 10.26
CA HIS A 474 28.74 -19.77 11.64
C HIS A 474 27.45 -20.33 12.28
N THR A 475 27.60 -21.01 13.41
CA THR A 475 26.49 -21.52 14.23
C THR A 475 26.49 -20.87 15.61
N TRP A 476 25.49 -21.16 16.44
CA TRP A 476 25.45 -20.71 17.83
C TRP A 476 26.67 -21.19 18.65
N HIS A 477 27.26 -22.32 18.27
CA HIS A 477 28.39 -22.96 18.96
C HIS A 477 29.77 -22.55 18.41
N GLY A 478 29.81 -21.63 17.44
CA GLY A 478 31.04 -21.20 16.76
C GLY A 478 31.04 -21.53 15.27
N CYS A 479 32.22 -21.46 14.64
CA CYS A 479 32.39 -21.83 13.23
C CYS A 479 32.34 -23.36 13.07
N LEU A 480 31.44 -23.82 12.21
CA LEU A 480 31.23 -25.23 11.91
C LEU A 480 31.85 -25.54 10.54
N HIS A 481 32.97 -26.25 10.56
CA HIS A 481 33.55 -26.83 9.36
C HIS A 481 32.72 -28.04 8.91
N ILE A 482 31.92 -27.88 7.87
CA ILE A 482 31.23 -29.01 7.24
C ILE A 482 32.06 -29.46 6.04
N LYS A 483 32.69 -30.64 6.15
CA LYS A 483 33.33 -31.28 5.00
C LYS A 483 32.23 -31.70 4.03
N VAL A 484 32.13 -30.99 2.91
CA VAL A 484 31.29 -31.39 1.79
C VAL A 484 32.22 -32.05 0.79
N ASP A 485 31.94 -33.29 0.40
CA ASP A 485 32.61 -33.93 -0.73
C ASP A 485 32.19 -33.20 -2.00
N ILE A 486 32.92 -32.14 -2.36
CA ILE A 486 32.80 -31.51 -3.66
C ILE A 486 33.45 -32.49 -4.63
N PRO A 487 32.71 -33.14 -5.54
CA PRO A 487 33.31 -34.06 -6.49
C PRO A 487 34.37 -33.32 -7.29
N ALA A 488 35.63 -33.76 -7.12
CA ALA A 488 36.74 -33.25 -7.90
C ALA A 488 36.52 -33.63 -9.37
N ASN A 489 36.42 -32.61 -10.22
CA ASN A 489 36.42 -32.68 -11.68
C ASN A 489 35.23 -33.38 -12.35
N SER A 490 34.37 -32.56 -12.97
CA SER A 490 33.97 -32.82 -14.35
C SER A 490 34.25 -31.55 -15.16
N SER A 491 35.50 -31.44 -15.62
CA SER A 491 35.96 -30.47 -16.62
C SER A 491 35.15 -30.56 -17.90
#